data_AF-A0A961JRP1-F1
#
_entry.id   AF-A0A961JRP1-F1
#
_cell.length_a   1.000
_cell.length_b   1.000
_cell.length_c   1.000
_cell.angle_alpha   90.00
_cell.angle_beta   90.00
_cell.angle_gamma   90.00
#
_symmetry.space_group_name_H-M   'P 1'
#
loop_
_entity.id
_entity.type
_entity.pdbx_description
1 polymer ?
#
loop_
_entity_poly.entity_id
_entity_poly.type
_entity_poly.pdbx_seq_one_letter_code
_entity_poly.pdbx_strand_id
1 'polypeptide(L)'
;MSDFARPFRRPDFRRLFTGVSTSQLGDQFALVATPWMVMHLTGDPLALGLVLALEGAPRALFMLIGGAVSDRLSPRAVLIAADLARMLLAALLAGVV
;
A
#
# COMPACT_ATOMS: atom_id res chain seq x y z
N MET A 1 20.39 16.00 19.07
CA MET A 1 19.07 16.05 18.39
C MET A 1 19.07 16.74 17.01
N SER A 2 20.18 17.25 16.46
CA SER A 2 20.20 17.97 15.17
C SER A 2 20.32 17.09 13.90
N ASP A 3 20.37 15.76 14.06
CA ASP A 3 20.66 14.84 12.93
C ASP A 3 19.45 14.37 12.14
N PHE A 4 18.22 14.61 12.61
CA PHE A 4 16.99 14.18 11.93
C PHE A 4 16.80 14.83 10.55
N ALA A 5 17.37 16.01 10.32
CA ALA A 5 17.26 16.73 9.04
C ALA A 5 18.30 16.29 7.99
N ARG A 6 19.32 15.50 8.37
CA ARG A 6 20.39 15.09 7.44
C ARG A 6 19.89 14.30 6.22
N PRO A 7 18.95 13.33 6.35
CA PRO A 7 18.41 12.60 5.21
C PRO A 7 17.70 13.52 4.19
N PHE A 8 17.01 14.55 4.67
CA PHE A 8 16.29 15.51 3.83
C PHE A 8 17.19 16.38 2.95
N ARG A 9 18.51 16.39 3.15
CA ARG A 9 19.44 17.06 2.22
C ARG A 9 19.60 16.30 0.91
N ARG A 10 19.26 15.01 0.85
CA ARG A 10 19.31 14.21 -0.39
C ARG A 10 17.99 14.34 -1.17
N PRO A 11 18.02 14.77 -2.44
CA PRO A 11 16.81 14.92 -3.26
C PRO A 11 16.00 13.62 -3.39
N ASP A 12 16.68 12.47 -3.52
CA ASP A 12 16.01 11.18 -3.65
C ASP A 12 15.27 10.78 -2.38
N PHE A 13 15.85 11.04 -1.21
CA PHE A 13 15.18 10.80 0.06
C PHE A 13 13.95 11.69 0.21
N ARG A 14 14.04 12.97 -0.18
CA ARG A 14 12.88 13.88 -0.15
C ARG A 14 11.73 13.36 -1.01
N ARG A 15 12.02 12.91 -2.24
CA ARG A 15 11.01 12.33 -3.16
C ARG A 15 10.38 11.07 -2.58
N LEU A 16 11.20 10.16 -2.06
CA LEU A 16 10.72 8.93 -1.42
C LEU A 16 9.84 9.26 -0.21
N PHE A 17 10.31 10.14 0.67
CA PHE A 17 9.59 10.55 1.87
C PHE A 17 8.22 11.16 1.52
N THR A 18 8.17 12.15 0.62
CA THR A 18 6.90 12.77 0.24
C THR A 18 5.97 11.78 -0.45
N GLY A 19 6.49 10.89 -1.30
CA GLY A 19 5.69 9.88 -1.99
C GLY A 19 5.11 8.85 -1.02
N VAL A 20 5.94 8.26 -0.17
CA VAL A 20 5.54 7.27 0.82
C VAL A 20 4.58 7.89 1.84
N SER A 21 4.88 9.08 2.38
CA SER A 21 3.98 9.74 3.33
C SER A 21 2.61 10.01 2.73
N THR A 22 2.54 10.47 1.48
CA THR A 22 1.25 10.72 0.80
C THR A 22 0.49 9.42 0.57
N SER A 23 1.16 8.37 0.09
CA SER A 23 0.55 7.05 -0.09
C SER A 23 0.02 6.47 1.22
N GLN A 24 0.80 6.57 2.30
CA GLN A 24 0.41 6.07 3.62
C GLN A 24 -0.84 6.77 4.16
N LEU A 25 -1.02 8.07 3.89
CA LEU A 25 -2.26 8.77 4.25
C LEU A 25 -3.47 8.16 3.54
N GLY A 26 -3.35 7.87 2.23
CA GLY A 26 -4.38 7.18 1.47
C GLY A 26 -4.68 5.78 2.04
N ASP A 27 -3.64 5.03 2.40
CA ASP A 27 -3.80 3.70 2.99
C ASP A 27 -4.53 3.76 4.35
N GLN A 28 -4.32 4.81 5.16
CA GLN A 28 -5.08 5.01 6.41
C GLN A 28 -6.56 5.31 6.16
N PHE A 29 -6.89 6.05 5.09
CA PHE A 29 -8.28 6.23 4.70
C PHE A 29 -8.91 4.91 4.27
N ALA A 30 -8.23 4.13 3.42
CA ALA A 30 -8.71 2.83 2.97
C ALA A 30 -8.94 1.85 4.15
N LEU A 31 -8.08 1.88 5.17
CA LEU A 31 -8.21 1.05 6.37
C LEU A 31 -9.56 1.23 7.08
N VAL A 32 -10.15 2.42 7.02
CA VAL A 32 -11.46 2.71 7.64
C VAL A 32 -12.58 2.62 6.61
N ALA A 33 -12.34 3.12 5.40
CA ALA A 33 -13.33 3.18 4.33
C ALA A 33 -13.71 1.80 3.80
N THR A 34 -12.75 0.89 3.59
CA THR A 34 -13.03 -0.44 3.04
C THR A 34 -13.95 -1.26 3.94
N PRO A 35 -13.68 -1.41 5.26
CA PRO A 35 -14.60 -2.12 6.16
C PRO A 35 -15.99 -1.50 6.20
N TRP A 36 -16.06 -0.17 6.25
CA TRP A 36 -17.32 0.57 6.24
C TRP A 36 -18.10 0.32 4.95
N MET A 37 -17.43 0.37 3.81
CA MET A 37 -18.02 0.13 2.49
C MET A 37 -18.58 -1.28 2.36
N VAL A 38 -17.84 -2.30 2.80
CA VAL A 38 -18.32 -3.69 2.76
C VAL A 38 -19.58 -3.84 3.60
N MET A 39 -19.57 -3.33 4.83
CA MET A 39 -20.76 -3.38 5.70
C MET A 39 -21.94 -2.59 5.10
N HIS A 40 -21.69 -1.46 4.46
CA HIS A 40 -22.73 -0.66 3.81
C HIS A 40 -23.36 -1.38 2.61
N LEU A 41 -22.55 -2.09 1.82
CA LEU A 41 -23.00 -2.78 0.60
C LEU A 41 -23.63 -4.15 0.88
N THR A 42 -23.10 -4.93 1.83
CA THR A 42 -23.55 -6.30 2.07
C THR A 42 -24.39 -6.46 3.33
N GLY A 43 -24.15 -5.63 4.35
CA GLY A 43 -24.71 -5.82 5.69
C GLY A 43 -24.24 -7.11 6.40
N ASP A 44 -23.30 -7.86 5.82
CA ASP A 44 -22.89 -9.20 6.26
C ASP A 44 -21.51 -9.17 6.94
N PRO A 45 -21.43 -9.48 8.26
CA PRO A 45 -20.16 -9.59 8.98
C PRO A 45 -19.21 -10.66 8.45
N LEU A 46 -19.72 -11.75 7.85
CA LEU A 46 -18.86 -12.78 7.25
C LEU A 46 -18.16 -12.27 6.00
N ALA A 47 -18.88 -11.52 5.15
CA ALA A 47 -18.29 -10.85 4.00
C ALA A 47 -17.19 -9.86 4.41
N LEU A 48 -17.41 -9.06 5.48
CA LEU A 48 -16.38 -8.19 6.04
C LEU A 48 -15.14 -8.98 6.49
N GLY A 49 -15.34 -10.06 7.26
CA GLY A 49 -14.24 -10.90 7.74
C GLY A 49 -13.43 -11.49 6.58
N LEU A 50 -14.11 -11.90 5.50
CA LEU A 50 -13.46 -12.45 4.32
C LEU A 50 -12.62 -11.39 3.58
N VAL A 51 -13.14 -10.17 3.40
CA VAL A 51 -12.39 -9.08 2.76
C VAL A 51 -11.13 -8.75 3.56
N LEU A 52 -11.24 -8.62 4.89
CA LEU A 52 -10.09 -8.36 5.76
C LEU A 52 -9.05 -9.49 5.70
N ALA A 53 -9.49 -10.74 5.64
CA ALA A 53 -8.59 -11.88 5.46
C ALA A 53 -7.87 -11.82 4.11
N LEU A 54 -8.57 -11.44 3.03
CA LEU A 54 -7.99 -11.30 1.69
C LEU A 54 -7.08 -10.06 1.54
N GLU A 55 -7.22 -9.04 2.37
CA GLU A 55 -6.22 -7.95 2.43
C GLU A 55 -4.89 -8.43 3.03
N GLY A 56 -4.94 -9.28 4.05
CA GLY A 56 -3.76 -9.79 4.75
C GLY A 56 -3.08 -10.97 4.06
N ALA A 57 -3.85 -11.89 3.47
CA ALA A 57 -3.34 -13.15 2.95
C ALA A 57 -2.27 -12.98 1.83
N PRO A 58 -2.46 -12.13 0.80
CA PRO A 58 -1.44 -11.90 -0.22
C PRO A 58 -0.15 -11.35 0.39
N ARG A 59 -0.25 -10.43 1.36
CA ARG A 59 0.93 -9.90 2.05
C ARG A 59 1.68 -11.02 2.77
N ALA A 60 1.00 -11.87 3.51
CA ALA A 60 1.62 -12.99 4.22
C ALA A 60 2.28 -14.00 3.26
N LEU A 61 1.61 -14.31 2.14
CA LEU A 61 2.11 -15.26 1.13
C LEU A 61 3.32 -14.70 0.36
N PHE A 62 3.28 -13.42 0.00
CA PHE A 62 4.26 -12.81 -0.90
C PHE A 62 5.33 -11.98 -0.20
N MET A 63 5.31 -11.78 1.14
CA MET A 63 6.31 -10.93 1.81
C MET A 63 7.75 -11.41 1.58
N LEU A 64 7.99 -12.72 1.67
CA LEU A 64 9.34 -13.29 1.50
C LEU A 64 9.76 -13.30 0.04
N ILE A 65 8.81 -13.63 -0.85
CA ILE A 65 9.04 -13.65 -2.30
C ILE A 65 9.33 -12.23 -2.79
N GLY A 66 8.57 -11.24 -2.34
CA GLY A 66 8.76 -9.84 -2.67
C GLY A 66 10.13 -9.32 -2.24
N GLY A 67 10.59 -9.70 -1.05
CA GLY A 67 11.95 -9.39 -0.57
C GLY A 67 13.04 -10.03 -1.44
N ALA A 68 12.93 -11.33 -1.71
CA ALA A 68 13.87 -12.04 -2.58
C ALA A 68 13.91 -11.45 -4.00
N VAL A 69 12.76 -11.01 -4.53
CA VAL A 69 12.68 -10.33 -5.84
C VAL A 69 13.31 -8.94 -5.78
N SER A 70 13.09 -8.17 -4.70
CA SER A 70 13.70 -6.84 -4.55
C SER A 70 15.22 -6.90 -4.37
N ASP A 71 15.74 -7.99 -3.82
CA ASP A 71 17.18 -8.18 -3.63
C ASP A 71 17.88 -8.62 -4.93
N ARG A 72 17.18 -9.37 -5.79
CA ARG A 72 17.72 -9.85 -7.08
C ARG A 72 17.59 -8.82 -8.20
N LEU A 73 16.53 -8.02 -8.18
CA LEU A 73 16.29 -6.96 -9.14
C LEU A 73 16.71 -5.61 -8.55
N SER A 74 16.63 -4.52 -9.32
CA SER A 74 16.86 -3.20 -8.74
C SER A 74 15.70 -2.82 -7.80
N PRO A 75 15.95 -2.47 -6.52
CA PRO A 75 14.89 -2.12 -5.56
C PRO A 75 14.00 -0.97 -6.06
N ARG A 76 14.59 -0.02 -6.78
CA ARG A 76 13.86 1.12 -7.37
C ARG A 76 12.86 0.68 -8.45
N ALA A 77 13.24 -0.23 -9.34
CA ALA A 77 12.31 -0.71 -10.37
C ALA A 77 11.17 -1.52 -9.76
N VAL A 78 11.47 -2.36 -8.77
CA VAL A 78 10.45 -3.15 -8.05
C VAL A 78 9.47 -2.22 -7.33
N LEU A 79 9.98 -1.19 -6.64
CA LEU A 79 9.14 -0.17 -5.98
C LEU A 79 8.20 0.52 -6.99
N ILE A 80 8.75 1.04 -8.11
CA ILE A 80 7.96 1.75 -9.11
C ILE A 80 6.90 0.83 -9.73
N ALA A 81 7.26 -0.40 -10.10
CA ALA A 81 6.33 -1.35 -10.68
C ALA A 81 5.20 -1.72 -9.71
N ALA A 82 5.53 -1.95 -8.43
CA ALA A 82 4.55 -2.25 -7.38
C ALA A 82 3.60 -1.07 -7.12
N ASP A 83 4.12 0.16 -7.05
CA ASP A 83 3.29 1.36 -6.85
C ASP A 83 2.38 1.64 -8.05
N LEU A 84 2.86 1.43 -9.29
CA LEU A 84 2.02 1.55 -10.48
C LEU A 84 0.91 0.49 -10.50
N ALA A 85 1.22 -0.76 -10.16
CA ALA A 85 0.22 -1.82 -10.04
C ALA A 85 -0.81 -1.50 -8.95
N ARG A 86 -0.37 -1.02 -7.78
CA ARG A 86 -1.26 -0.60 -6.68
C ARG A 86 -2.17 0.55 -7.11
N MET A 87 -1.64 1.56 -7.79
CA MET A 87 -2.42 2.68 -8.32
C MET A 87 -3.49 2.20 -9.29
N LEU A 88 -3.16 1.30 -10.23
CA LEU A 88 -4.11 0.75 -11.19
C LEU A 88 -5.23 -0.04 -10.51
N LEU A 89 -4.89 -0.89 -9.54
CA LEU A 89 -5.87 -1.67 -8.78
C LEU A 89 -6.80 -0.77 -7.95
N ALA A 90 -6.25 0.26 -7.30
CA ALA A 90 -7.03 1.22 -6.53
C ALA A 90 -7.97 2.04 -7.44
N ALA A 91 -7.50 2.48 -8.61
CA ALA A 91 -8.32 3.18 -9.59
C ALA A 91 -9.44 2.29 -10.15
N LEU A 92 -9.17 1.00 -10.38
CA LEU A 92 -10.18 0.04 -10.81
C LEU A 92 -11.25 -0.15 -9.74
N LEU A 93 -10.85 -0.35 -8.48
CA LEU A 93 -11.78 -0.48 -7.37
C LEU A 93 -12.67 0.77 -7.24
N ALA A 94 -12.07 1.96 -7.31
CA ALA A 94 -12.79 3.23 -7.28
C ALA A 94 -13.73 3.46 -8.47
N GLY A 95 -13.51 2.77 -9.60
CA GLY A 95 -14.40 2.84 -10.76
C GLY A 95 -15.56 1.84 -10.72
N VAL A 96 -15.49 0.81 -9.86
CA VAL A 96 -16.51 -0.25 -9.75
C VAL A 96 -17.48 0.02 -8.58
N VAL A 97 -17.05 0.78 -7.59
CA VAL A 97 -17.86 1.19 -6.43
C VAL A 97 -18.40 2.59 -6.64
#